data_AF-A0A962C5I8-F1
#
_entry.id   AF-A0A962C5I8-F1
#
_cell.length_a   1.000
_cell.length_b   1.000
_cell.length_c   1.000
_cell.angle_alpha   90.00
_cell.angle_beta   90.00
_cell.angle_gamma   90.00
#
_symmetry.space_group_name_H-M   'P 1'
#
loop_
_entity.id
_entity.type
_entity.pdbx_description
1 polymer ?
#
loop_
_entity_poly.entity_id
_entity_poly.type
_entity_poly.pdbx_seq_one_letter_code
_entity_poly.pdbx_strand_id
1 'polypeptide(L)'
;TQLTLGVDRDSESLAHLFDERDPAVKAMIRRVIEVAHAAGRKVGICGQGPSDHPDLAEWLMAEGIESLSLNPDTVVDTWLRLARKKAAS
;
A
#
# COMPACT_ATOMS: atom_id res chain seq x y z
N THR A 1 -1.80 -2.19 -9.36
CA THR A 1 -3.27 -2.15 -9.49
C THR A 1 -3.70 -2.37 -10.93
N GLN A 2 -3.57 -1.38 -11.83
CA GLN A 2 -3.95 -1.48 -13.25
C GLN A 2 -3.62 -2.82 -13.91
N LEU A 3 -2.34 -3.19 -13.95
CA LEU A 3 -1.91 -4.44 -14.59
C LEU A 3 -2.34 -5.70 -13.84
N THR A 4 -2.45 -5.62 -12.51
CA THR A 4 -2.88 -6.75 -11.68
C THR A 4 -4.36 -7.05 -11.88
N LEU A 5 -5.18 -6.02 -12.02
CA LEU A 5 -6.63 -6.12 -12.19
C LEU A 5 -7.06 -6.14 -13.66
N GLY A 6 -6.17 -5.80 -14.59
CA GLY A 6 -6.50 -5.64 -16.01
C GLY A 6 -7.44 -4.46 -16.28
N VAL A 7 -7.42 -3.45 -15.41
CA VAL A 7 -8.33 -2.29 -15.47
C VAL A 7 -7.55 -1.01 -15.76
N ASP A 8 -8.02 -0.24 -16.73
CA ASP A 8 -7.45 1.08 -17.04
C ASP A 8 -7.88 2.11 -15.99
N ARG A 9 -6.91 2.75 -15.33
CA ARG A 9 -7.16 3.72 -14.25
C ARG A 9 -7.87 4.99 -14.74
N ASP A 10 -7.68 5.34 -16.01
CA ASP A 10 -8.21 6.56 -16.60
C ASP A 10 -9.59 6.31 -17.26
N SER A 11 -10.12 5.08 -17.16
CA SER A 11 -11.44 4.71 -17.66
C SER A 11 -12.53 5.01 -16.64
N GLU A 12 -13.35 6.03 -16.90
CA GLU A 12 -14.49 6.39 -16.03
C GLU A 12 -15.47 5.22 -15.83
N SER A 13 -15.71 4.41 -16.86
CA SER A 13 -16.63 3.28 -16.77
C SER A 13 -16.12 2.14 -15.89
N LEU A 14 -14.80 2.02 -15.74
CA LEU A 14 -14.16 0.97 -14.94
C LEU A 14 -13.56 1.48 -13.62
N ALA A 15 -13.65 2.77 -13.34
CA ALA A 15 -13.05 3.39 -12.14
C ALA A 15 -13.48 2.68 -10.84
N HIS A 16 -14.72 2.20 -10.76
CA HIS A 16 -15.24 1.46 -9.61
C HIS A 16 -14.59 0.08 -9.38
N LEU A 17 -13.87 -0.47 -10.37
CA LEU A 17 -13.10 -1.71 -10.26
C LEU A 17 -11.64 -1.46 -9.87
N PHE A 18 -11.17 -0.21 -9.91
CA PHE A 18 -9.81 0.14 -9.55
C PHE A 18 -9.72 0.34 -8.02
N ASP A 19 -9.36 -0.72 -7.30
CA ASP A 19 -9.13 -0.66 -5.85
C ASP A 19 -7.78 -1.26 -5.49
N GLU A 20 -6.89 -0.44 -4.93
CA GLU A 20 -5.57 -0.84 -4.45
C GLU A 20 -5.62 -1.83 -3.28
N ARG A 21 -6.76 -1.94 -2.61
CA ARG A 21 -6.99 -2.88 -1.50
C ARG A 21 -7.52 -4.23 -1.98
N ASP A 22 -7.75 -4.39 -3.29
CA ASP A 22 -8.20 -5.65 -3.86
C ASP A 22 -7.28 -6.82 -3.44
N PRO A 23 -7.83 -7.99 -3.07
CA PRO A 23 -7.04 -9.14 -2.64
C PRO A 23 -5.93 -9.55 -3.62
N ALA A 24 -6.15 -9.45 -4.94
CA ALA A 24 -5.14 -9.76 -5.94
C ALA A 24 -3.98 -8.75 -5.91
N VAL A 25 -4.28 -7.46 -5.71
CA VAL A 25 -3.27 -6.41 -5.57
C VAL A 25 -2.47 -6.63 -4.29
N LYS A 26 -3.15 -6.87 -3.16
CA LYS A 26 -2.49 -7.16 -1.88
C LYS A 26 -1.63 -8.42 -1.95
N ALA A 27 -2.08 -9.48 -2.61
CA ALA A 27 -1.29 -10.70 -2.81
C ALA A 27 0.00 -10.42 -3.60
N MET A 28 -0.08 -9.61 -4.65
CA MET A 28 1.11 -9.20 -5.42
C MET A 28 2.07 -8.35 -4.60
N ILE A 29 1.56 -7.41 -3.81
CA ILE A 29 2.40 -6.57 -2.93
C ILE A 29 3.09 -7.43 -1.87
N ARG A 30 2.35 -8.29 -1.16
CA ARG A 30 2.91 -9.23 -0.18
C ARG A 30 4.02 -10.06 -0.82
N ARG A 31 3.79 -10.59 -2.02
CA ARG A 31 4.79 -11.39 -2.73
C ARG A 31 6.08 -10.61 -2.98
N VAL A 32 5.99 -9.34 -3.38
CA VAL A 32 7.17 -8.49 -3.59
C VAL A 32 7.93 -8.26 -2.28
N ILE A 33 7.21 -8.02 -1.17
CA ILE A 33 7.81 -7.83 0.15
C ILE A 33 8.57 -9.08 0.58
N GLU A 34 7.93 -10.26 0.51
CA GLU A 34 8.55 -11.54 0.86
C GLU A 34 9.81 -11.83 0.03
N VAL A 35 9.79 -11.55 -1.28
CA VAL A 35 10.95 -11.76 -2.16
C VAL A 35 12.09 -10.79 -1.80
N ALA A 36 11.78 -9.52 -1.54
CA ALA A 36 12.78 -8.55 -1.15
C ALA A 36 13.47 -8.95 0.17
N HIS A 37 12.69 -9.36 1.17
CA HIS A 37 13.20 -9.84 2.45
C HIS A 37 14.03 -11.11 2.30
N ALA A 38 13.58 -12.09 1.52
CA ALA A 38 14.33 -13.30 1.22
C ALA A 38 15.68 -13.00 0.52
N ALA A 39 15.76 -11.91 -0.23
CA ALA A 39 16.98 -11.44 -0.87
C ALA A 39 17.84 -10.51 0.03
N GLY A 40 17.44 -10.26 1.28
CA GLY A 40 18.12 -9.30 2.17
C GLY A 40 18.08 -7.86 1.64
N ARG A 41 17.02 -7.50 0.92
CA ARG A 41 16.79 -6.17 0.33
C ARG A 41 15.62 -5.49 1.03
N LYS A 42 15.74 -4.17 1.21
CA LYS A 42 14.63 -3.33 1.64
C LYS A 42 13.67 -3.10 0.48
N VAL A 43 12.40 -2.91 0.79
CA VAL A 43 11.35 -2.54 -0.15
C VAL A 43 10.58 -1.34 0.36
N GLY A 44 10.24 -0.45 -0.55
CA GLY A 44 9.36 0.68 -0.30
C GLY A 44 8.29 0.74 -1.36
N ILE A 45 7.18 1.40 -1.04
CA ILE A 45 6.10 1.66 -2.00
C ILE A 45 5.92 3.17 -2.18
N CYS A 46 5.77 3.57 -3.44
CA CYS A 46 5.27 4.87 -3.84
C CYS A 46 3.95 4.68 -4.59
N GLY A 47 3.04 5.63 -4.43
CA GLY A 47 1.71 5.57 -5.04
C GLY A 47 0.66 6.26 -4.18
N GLN A 48 -0.51 6.51 -4.78
CA GLN A 48 -1.61 7.17 -4.10
C GLN A 48 -2.31 6.26 -3.09
N GLY A 49 -2.42 4.95 -3.36
CA GLY A 49 -3.07 3.96 -2.50
C GLY A 49 -2.87 4.12 -0.98
N PRO A 50 -1.64 4.14 -0.43
CA PRO A 50 -1.45 4.31 1.02
C PRO A 50 -1.75 5.72 1.55
N SER A 51 -1.81 6.74 0.68
CA SER A 51 -2.25 8.10 1.03
C SER A 51 -3.78 8.18 1.07
N ASP A 52 -4.44 7.58 0.08
CA ASP A 52 -5.91 7.58 -0.05
C ASP A 52 -6.59 6.58 0.88
N HIS A 53 -5.87 5.53 1.27
CA HIS A 53 -6.36 4.44 2.10
C HIS A 53 -5.44 4.22 3.30
N PRO A 54 -5.69 4.91 4.43
CA PRO A 54 -4.87 4.73 5.63
C PRO A 54 -4.84 3.28 6.13
N ASP A 55 -5.93 2.52 5.96
CA ASP A 55 -6.02 1.09 6.29
C ASP A 55 -5.07 0.24 5.44
N LEU A 56 -4.83 0.63 4.19
CA LEU A 56 -3.80 0.02 3.35
C LEU A 56 -2.40 0.31 3.89
N ALA A 57 -2.11 1.54 4.32
CA ALA A 57 -0.84 1.90 4.95
C ALA A 57 -0.58 1.08 6.23
N GLU A 58 -1.61 0.89 7.05
CA GLU A 58 -1.53 0.03 8.23
C GLU A 58 -1.28 -1.43 7.88
N TRP A 59 -1.96 -1.94 6.86
CA TRP A 59 -1.73 -3.31 6.40
C TRP A 59 -0.31 -3.47 5.87
N LEU A 60 0.20 -2.53 5.06
CA LEU A 60 1.57 -2.52 4.57
C LEU A 60 2.61 -2.53 5.70
N MET A 61 2.38 -1.76 6.77
CA MET A 61 3.22 -1.79 7.97
C MET A 61 3.20 -3.16 8.65
N ALA A 62 2.02 -3.81 8.72
CA ALA A 62 1.89 -5.16 9.27
C ALA A 62 2.57 -6.24 8.40
N GLU A 63 2.60 -6.06 7.08
CA GLU A 63 3.37 -6.91 6.16
C GLU A 63 4.90 -6.69 6.26
N GLY A 64 5.34 -5.67 7.00
CA GLY A 64 6.76 -5.43 7.27
C GLY A 64 7.49 -4.61 6.22
N ILE A 65 6.80 -3.77 5.44
CA ILE A 65 7.46 -2.85 4.50
C ILE A 65 8.35 -1.83 5.23
N GLU A 66 9.51 -1.48 4.66
CA GLU A 66 10.46 -0.57 5.33
C GLU A 66 10.16 0.91 5.11
N SER A 67 9.54 1.28 3.98
CA SER A 67 9.21 2.67 3.70
C SER A 67 7.92 2.87 2.92
N LEU A 68 7.22 3.94 3.25
CA LEU A 68 6.04 4.44 2.55
C LEU A 68 6.33 5.87 2.07
N SER A 69 6.08 6.13 0.80
CA SER A 69 6.03 7.50 0.26
C SER A 69 4.57 7.94 0.19
N LEU A 70 4.23 8.97 0.96
CA LEU A 70 2.88 9.50 1.11
C LEU A 70 2.78 10.93 0.59
N ASN A 71 1.57 11.37 0.26
CA ASN A 71 1.33 12.76 -0.11
C ASN A 71 1.59 13.72 1.07
N PRO A 72 2.07 14.96 0.82
CA PRO A 72 2.37 15.91 1.88
C PRO A 72 1.20 16.26 2.81
N ASP A 73 -0.02 16.22 2.30
CA ASP A 73 -1.26 16.49 3.03
C ASP A 73 -1.70 15.33 3.94
N THR A 74 -1.34 14.09 3.60
CA THR A 74 -1.74 12.88 4.36
C THR A 74 -0.63 12.30 5.23
N VAL A 75 0.63 12.69 5.01
CA VAL A 75 1.80 12.07 5.66
C VAL A 75 1.77 12.17 7.18
N VAL A 76 1.41 13.33 7.73
CA VAL A 76 1.41 13.56 9.19
C VAL A 76 0.35 12.70 9.87
N ASP A 77 -0.88 12.74 9.36
CA ASP A 77 -2.02 12.00 9.94
C ASP A 77 -1.80 10.50 9.85
N THR A 78 -1.31 10.03 8.70
CA THR A 78 -0.99 8.61 8.49
C THR A 78 0.13 8.17 9.43
N TRP A 79 1.19 8.97 9.58
CA TRP A 79 2.29 8.65 10.49
C TRP A 79 1.84 8.56 11.95
N LEU A 80 1.03 9.51 12.41
CA LEU A 80 0.45 9.48 13.76
C LEU A 80 -0.43 8.24 13.98
N ARG A 81 -1.23 7.85 12.97
CA ARG A 81 -2.06 6.64 13.00
C ARG A 81 -1.22 5.37 13.12
N LEU A 82 -0.21 5.23 12.27
CA LEU A 82 0.72 4.10 12.30
C LEU A 82 1.48 4.01 13.63
N ALA A 83 1.96 5.13 14.15
CA ALA A 83 2.64 5.19 15.45
C ALA A 83 1.74 4.73 16.60
N ARG A 84 0.48 5.17 16.63
CA ARG A 84 -0.51 4.72 17.64
C ARG A 84 -0.77 3.22 17.53
N LYS A 85 -0.94 2.69 16.32
CA LYS A 85 -1.18 1.25 16.11
C LYS A 85 0.02 0.40 16.56
N LYS A 86 1.24 0.85 16.25
CA LYS A 86 2.47 0.19 16.71
C LYS A 86 2.60 0.19 18.23
N ALA A 87 2.19 1.26 18.91
CA ALA A 87 2.20 1.32 20.37
C ALA A 87 1.13 0.43 21.05
N ALA A 88 0.11 0.01 20.32
CA ALA A 88 -0.99 -0.83 20.81
C ALA A 88 -0.80 -2.33 20.52
N SER A 89 0.27 -2.72 19.82
CA SER A 89 0.61 -4.10 19.45
C SER A 89 1.75 -4.62 20.33
#